data_AF-A0A8W8LW23-F1
#
_entry.id   AF-A0A8W8LW23-F1
#
_cell.length_a   1.000
_cell.length_b   1.000
_cell.length_c   1.000
_cell.angle_alpha   90.00
_cell.angle_beta   90.00
_cell.angle_gamma   90.00
#
_symmetry.space_group_name_H-M   'P 1'
#
loop_
_entity.id
_entity.type
_entity.pdbx_description
1 polymer ?
#
loop_
_entity_poly.entity_id
_entity_poly.type
_entity_poly.pdbx_seq_one_letter_code
_entity_poly.pdbx_strand_id
1 'polypeptide(L)'
;WTAIPLVLCTENLSVRGRRNFNPKTMQINTGTHTLRLYTPPVPDPGQVPLEEIQGNHDWRRYGKATLRIHIFQGNPRPGSLTPSDMSEDGEDVLPEYSWLPFERSKPCRDPFLSGDGFDVYVDGCRYLPDSVTFSKVAGRVLDRKYEVHGKDINATVNLDSDIYNPVYETKTEFRENNIPPSSTIMFKVYTVDNFYKQLTVIGYATLNVFVESGTERQPNIDKPGLQVSLNEGAHQLRLYSQGPNGVDPLTESVIRDSGVRYVPCASLLVRLTRVAKGPSGKALEQSKVPQADWLRLGLYQPRPRYTDRIYFSTKCMPSKGESKLFHSMMRRPAIKVRDAVAKIAQAKESFYRSDKNLEEYIRNKLTKGDNKPLDIDLTFICQYNPKQGIKVAVDGATNLPWTNFTHAHICLNPPAAFYMGAPHATYDKLVFTEFLDLKSTNTSPQWRDGFKHFPSRSYHRFLTVIIHLQEVQVSVAKENYKYGLLEQAWTALQVFTDHYCYTSTFQLPLYDGSPSPQMLKQLAREPCKDWMERNIRSGTIHLLEGGSVYVRLADGRRDDELAGDAPGDKLLEVNTDYIPPEWEDKYARERPGKPLESMVPTGKTAEQFVDGLAIKFKNLVYKLYEEGNVK
;
A
#
# COMPACT_ATOMS: atom_id res chain seq x y z
N TRP A 1 2.44 30.17 35.03
CA TRP A 1 1.18 29.99 34.28
C TRP A 1 1.00 31.16 33.30
N THR A 2 0.14 31.01 32.30
CA THR A 2 -0.30 32.06 31.35
C THR A 2 -1.64 31.65 30.77
N ALA A 3 -2.37 32.55 30.11
CA ALA A 3 -3.59 32.22 29.38
C ALA A 3 -3.63 32.91 28.02
N ILE A 4 -4.40 32.35 27.09
CA ILE A 4 -4.66 32.90 25.76
C ILE A 4 -6.08 32.49 25.34
N PRO A 5 -6.89 33.39 24.76
CA PRO A 5 -8.18 33.00 24.19
C PRO A 5 -7.95 32.11 22.97
N LEU A 6 -8.60 30.94 22.91
CA LEU A 6 -8.56 30.07 21.72
C LEU A 6 -9.52 30.52 20.63
N VAL A 7 -10.56 31.27 20.99
CA VAL A 7 -11.57 31.80 20.09
C VAL A 7 -11.70 33.29 20.35
N LEU A 8 -11.63 34.07 19.28
CA LEU A 8 -11.92 35.49 19.27
C LEU A 8 -13.33 35.71 18.73
N CYS A 9 -14.07 36.63 19.36
CA CYS A 9 -15.33 37.12 18.84
C CYS A 9 -15.12 38.56 18.37
N THR A 10 -15.62 38.89 17.18
CA THR A 10 -15.54 40.26 16.64
C THR A 10 -16.49 41.24 17.32
N GLU A 11 -17.39 40.75 18.19
CA GLU A 11 -18.38 41.55 18.91
C GLU A 11 -18.17 41.42 20.42
N ASN A 12 -18.15 42.55 21.13
CA ASN A 12 -18.16 42.57 22.61
C ASN A 12 -19.55 42.15 23.10
N LEU A 13 -19.73 40.86 23.35
CA LEU A 13 -21.01 40.31 23.76
C LEU A 13 -21.22 40.39 25.27
N SER A 14 -22.31 41.04 25.66
CA SER A 14 -22.82 40.99 27.04
C SER A 14 -23.19 39.56 27.45
N VAL A 15 -23.31 39.32 28.76
CA VAL A 15 -23.71 38.01 29.33
C VAL A 15 -25.05 37.50 28.75
N ARG A 16 -25.97 38.40 28.37
CA ARG A 16 -27.22 38.04 27.65
C ARG A 16 -26.99 37.69 26.18
N GLY A 17 -26.05 38.35 25.50
CA GLY A 17 -25.68 38.07 24.11
C GLY A 17 -25.09 36.67 23.88
N ARG A 18 -24.46 36.09 24.91
CA ARG A 18 -23.90 34.72 24.85
C ARG A 18 -24.96 33.62 24.69
N ARG A 19 -26.24 33.86 25.04
CA ARG A 19 -27.32 32.86 24.91
C ARG A 19 -27.95 32.78 23.51
N ASN A 20 -27.89 33.87 22.73
CA ASN A 20 -28.46 33.97 21.38
C ASN A 20 -27.35 34.14 20.32
N PHE A 21 -26.18 33.56 20.60
CA PHE A 21 -24.95 33.83 19.87
C PHE A 21 -24.89 33.11 18.51
N ASN A 22 -24.38 33.80 17.46
CA ASN A 22 -24.19 33.25 16.12
C ASN A 22 -22.78 32.64 15.97
N PRO A 23 -22.61 31.31 15.81
CA PRO A 23 -21.31 30.68 15.69
C PRO A 23 -20.46 31.16 14.50
N LYS A 24 -21.07 31.78 13.49
CA LYS A 24 -20.37 32.31 12.31
C LYS A 24 -19.49 33.52 12.60
N THR A 25 -19.63 34.16 13.77
CA THR A 25 -18.81 35.32 14.18
C THR A 25 -17.62 34.93 15.06
N MET A 26 -17.42 33.63 15.32
CA MET A 26 -16.22 33.12 15.99
C MET A 26 -15.10 32.92 14.97
N GLN A 27 -13.92 33.43 15.31
CA GLN A 27 -12.68 33.08 14.64
C GLN A 27 -11.74 32.43 15.64
N ILE A 28 -11.09 31.33 15.26
CA ILE A 28 -10.02 30.77 16.09
C ILE A 28 -8.90 31.80 16.16
N ASN A 29 -8.31 31.95 17.35
CA ASN A 29 -7.19 32.86 17.60
C ASN A 29 -5.90 32.35 16.94
N THR A 30 -5.89 32.26 15.61
CA THR A 30 -4.79 31.77 14.81
C THR A 30 -3.62 32.77 14.77
N GLY A 31 -2.41 32.28 14.53
CA GLY A 31 -1.21 33.09 14.44
C GLY A 31 -0.14 32.72 15.47
N THR A 32 0.90 33.55 15.52
CA THR A 32 2.02 33.41 16.45
C THR A 32 1.81 34.29 17.66
N HIS A 33 1.77 33.68 18.84
CA HIS A 33 1.53 34.38 20.10
C HIS A 33 2.74 34.24 21.00
N THR A 34 3.19 35.35 21.57
CA THR A 34 4.24 35.34 22.59
C THR A 34 3.63 35.80 23.91
N LEU A 35 3.44 34.85 24.82
CA LEU A 35 2.76 35.03 26.09
C LEU A 35 3.76 35.18 27.22
N ARG A 36 3.48 36.06 28.20
CA ARG A 36 4.31 36.21 29.40
C ARG A 36 3.94 35.15 30.43
N LEU A 37 4.93 34.60 31.12
CA LEU A 37 4.68 33.65 32.21
C LEU A 37 4.59 34.37 33.56
N TYR A 38 3.69 33.90 34.43
CA TYR A 38 3.41 34.39 35.78
C TYR A 38 3.66 33.32 36.84
N THR A 39 4.04 33.72 38.06
CA THR A 39 4.29 32.80 39.19
C THR A 39 2.98 32.21 39.73
N PRO A 40 2.98 30.96 40.23
CA PRO A 40 1.85 30.43 41.01
C PRO A 40 1.52 31.29 42.25
N PRO A 41 0.30 31.17 42.82
CA PRO A 41 -0.77 30.23 42.44
C PRO A 41 -1.46 30.60 41.12
N VAL A 42 -2.04 29.60 40.44
CA VAL A 42 -2.83 29.82 39.21
C VAL A 42 -4.23 30.28 39.64
N PRO A 43 -4.73 31.43 39.15
CA PRO A 43 -6.10 31.87 39.43
C PRO A 43 -7.12 30.88 38.87
N ASP A 44 -8.36 30.93 39.39
CA ASP A 44 -9.48 30.21 38.79
C ASP A 44 -9.64 30.63 37.31
N PRO A 45 -9.73 29.69 36.35
CA PRO A 45 -9.89 29.99 34.94
C PRO A 45 -11.04 30.96 34.61
N GLY A 46 -12.13 30.94 35.40
CA GLY A 46 -13.27 31.83 35.24
C GLY A 46 -12.99 33.30 35.60
N GLN A 47 -11.89 33.58 36.30
CA GLN A 47 -11.50 34.92 36.76
C GLN A 47 -10.29 35.50 36.01
N VAL A 48 -9.81 34.85 34.96
CA VAL A 48 -8.68 35.34 34.16
C VAL A 48 -9.18 36.30 33.07
N PRO A 49 -8.97 37.63 33.19
CA PRO A 49 -9.30 38.57 32.13
C PRO A 49 -8.38 38.39 30.92
N LEU A 50 -8.84 37.66 29.90
CA LEU A 50 -8.05 37.29 28.71
C LEU A 50 -7.59 38.48 27.87
N GLU A 51 -8.28 39.63 27.95
CA GLU A 51 -7.98 40.85 27.20
C GLU A 51 -6.94 41.74 27.92
N GLU A 52 -6.82 41.62 29.25
CA GLU A 52 -6.04 42.56 30.10
C GLU A 52 -4.96 41.85 30.94
N ILE A 53 -4.58 40.61 30.61
CA ILE A 53 -3.54 39.84 31.31
C ILE A 53 -2.25 40.66 31.53
N GLN A 54 -1.91 41.52 30.57
CA GLN A 54 -0.68 42.31 30.60
C GLN A 54 -0.69 43.48 31.61
N GLY A 55 -1.89 43.92 32.04
CA GLY A 55 -2.09 45.07 32.92
C GLY A 55 -2.46 44.72 34.37
N ASN A 56 -2.68 43.43 34.69
CA ASN A 56 -3.09 43.05 36.04
C ASN A 56 -1.92 43.17 37.04
N HIS A 57 -2.01 44.15 37.93
CA HIS A 57 -0.98 44.44 38.94
C HIS A 57 -0.82 43.36 40.01
N ASP A 58 -1.83 42.50 40.20
CA ASP A 58 -1.82 41.45 41.22
C ASP A 58 -1.02 40.21 40.78
N TRP A 59 -0.67 40.11 39.49
CA TRP A 59 0.01 38.94 38.94
C TRP A 59 1.50 39.18 38.77
N ARG A 60 2.30 38.48 39.58
CA ARG A 60 3.75 38.60 39.52
C ARG A 60 4.34 37.85 38.33
N ARG A 61 5.09 38.56 37.49
CA ARG A 61 5.77 37.99 36.32
C ARG A 61 6.87 37.01 36.72
N TYR A 62 6.97 35.89 36.01
CA TYR A 62 8.06 34.91 36.14
C TYR A 62 9.30 35.41 35.39
N GLY A 63 9.99 36.39 35.97
CA GLY A 63 11.17 37.03 35.39
C GLY A 63 10.90 37.58 33.98
N LYS A 64 11.80 37.28 33.03
CA LYS A 64 11.63 37.65 31.61
C LYS A 64 11.03 36.52 30.76
N ALA A 65 10.65 35.39 31.36
CA ALA A 65 10.24 34.21 30.62
C ALA A 65 8.96 34.45 29.80
N THR A 66 8.95 33.88 28.60
CA THR A 66 7.82 33.94 27.67
C THR A 66 7.57 32.56 27.08
N LEU A 67 6.32 32.25 26.78
CA LEU A 67 5.89 31.08 26.04
C LEU A 67 5.43 31.50 24.65
N ARG A 68 6.06 30.94 23.61
CA ARG A 68 5.66 31.18 22.22
C ARG A 68 4.77 30.04 21.75
N ILE A 69 3.53 30.34 21.40
CA ILE A 69 2.52 29.37 20.91
C ILE A 69 2.13 29.77 19.49
N HIS A 70 1.98 28.77 18.62
CA HIS A 70 1.43 28.95 17.29
C HIS A 70 0.09 28.21 17.20
N ILE A 71 -0.99 28.94 16.93
CA ILE A 71 -2.35 28.37 16.79
C ILE A 71 -2.70 28.42 15.29
N PHE A 72 -3.21 27.32 14.73
CA PHE A 72 -3.61 27.24 13.33
C PHE A 72 -4.94 26.50 13.19
N GLN A 73 -5.67 26.81 12.10
CA GLN A 73 -6.94 26.19 11.73
C GLN A 73 -6.88 25.86 10.24
N GLY A 74 -7.10 24.59 9.87
CA GLY A 74 -6.99 24.12 8.47
C GLY A 74 -5.58 23.62 8.09
N ASN A 75 -5.30 23.57 6.78
CA ASN A 75 -4.09 22.99 6.17
C ASN A 75 -2.82 23.30 6.98
N PRO A 76 -1.96 22.29 7.24
CA PRO A 76 -0.74 22.48 8.01
C PRO A 76 0.18 23.51 7.33
N ARG A 77 0.92 24.23 8.19
CA ARG A 77 1.85 25.32 7.87
C ARG A 77 2.71 25.05 6.61
N PRO A 78 2.93 26.04 5.73
CA PRO A 78 4.11 26.06 4.86
C PRO A 78 5.36 26.04 5.76
N GLY A 79 6.02 24.88 5.88
CA GLY A 79 7.24 24.72 6.68
C GLY A 79 7.07 24.23 8.13
N SER A 80 5.96 23.59 8.51
CA SER A 80 5.95 22.72 9.71
C SER A 80 6.22 21.28 9.27
N LEU A 81 7.43 20.79 9.52
CA LEU A 81 7.94 19.51 8.99
C LEU A 81 8.24 18.48 10.09
N THR A 82 7.78 18.75 11.33
CA THR A 82 7.98 17.84 12.46
C THR A 82 6.79 16.89 12.64
N PRO A 83 7.03 15.58 12.70
CA PRO A 83 6.12 14.60 13.28
C PRO A 83 5.69 14.99 14.70
N SER A 84 4.39 14.96 15.00
CA SER A 84 3.94 14.75 16.39
C SER A 84 4.21 13.29 16.78
N ASP A 85 4.61 13.05 18.03
CA ASP A 85 4.81 11.71 18.57
C ASP A 85 3.62 10.79 18.31
N MET A 86 3.92 9.49 18.19
CA MET A 86 2.98 8.41 17.88
C MET A 86 1.79 8.45 18.86
N SER A 87 0.62 8.89 18.39
CA SER A 87 -0.62 8.61 19.09
C SER A 87 -0.96 7.14 18.86
N GLU A 88 -0.88 6.31 19.90
CA GLU A 88 -1.35 4.93 19.93
C GLU A 88 -2.90 4.89 19.85
N ASP A 89 -3.46 5.34 18.73
CA ASP A 89 -4.91 5.47 18.52
C ASP A 89 -5.60 4.13 18.20
N GLY A 90 -5.17 3.01 18.80
CA GLY A 90 -5.85 1.71 18.69
C GLY A 90 -6.08 1.16 17.26
N GLU A 91 -5.51 1.79 16.21
CA GLU A 91 -5.70 1.39 14.80
C GLU A 91 -5.04 0.04 14.47
N ASP A 92 -4.30 -0.55 15.42
CA ASP A 92 -3.81 -1.93 15.37
C ASP A 92 -4.90 -2.97 15.63
N VAL A 93 -6.06 -2.57 16.19
CA VAL A 93 -7.21 -3.46 16.42
C VAL A 93 -8.08 -3.50 15.18
N LEU A 94 -8.31 -4.68 14.62
CA LEU A 94 -9.16 -4.84 13.46
C LEU A 94 -10.58 -4.25 13.70
N PRO A 95 -11.09 -3.36 12.83
CA PRO A 95 -12.45 -2.83 12.96
C PRO A 95 -13.53 -3.90 12.94
N GLU A 96 -14.59 -3.68 13.71
CA GLU A 96 -15.71 -4.62 13.80
C GLU A 96 -16.32 -4.90 12.41
N TYR A 97 -16.65 -6.16 12.16
CA TYR A 97 -17.22 -6.65 10.89
C TYR A 97 -16.36 -6.47 9.65
N SER A 98 -15.11 -6.01 9.75
CA SER A 98 -14.24 -5.85 8.57
C SER A 98 -13.74 -7.20 8.02
N TRP A 99 -13.35 -8.10 8.91
CA TRP A 99 -13.14 -9.51 8.62
C TRP A 99 -13.72 -10.37 9.74
N LEU A 100 -14.44 -11.43 9.37
CA LEU A 100 -15.08 -12.34 10.32
C LEU A 100 -14.40 -13.71 10.22
N PRO A 101 -13.61 -14.12 11.22
CA PRO A 101 -12.95 -15.42 11.21
C PRO A 101 -13.99 -16.54 11.19
N PHE A 102 -13.87 -17.42 10.21
CA PHE A 102 -14.63 -18.66 10.17
C PHE A 102 -13.81 -19.73 9.46
N GLU A 103 -13.73 -20.89 10.10
CA GLU A 103 -12.99 -22.05 9.62
C GLU A 103 -13.95 -23.23 9.43
N ARG A 104 -13.63 -24.09 8.47
CA ARG A 104 -14.37 -25.32 8.26
C ARG A 104 -14.19 -26.23 9.47
N SER A 105 -15.30 -26.59 10.12
CA SER A 105 -15.26 -27.45 11.31
C SER A 105 -14.95 -28.92 10.97
N LYS A 106 -15.37 -29.40 9.80
CA LYS A 106 -15.15 -30.78 9.34
C LYS A 106 -14.93 -30.82 7.82
N PRO A 107 -13.95 -31.60 7.32
CA PRO A 107 -13.77 -31.82 5.89
C PRO A 107 -14.98 -32.45 5.21
N CYS A 108 -15.17 -32.16 3.93
CA CYS A 108 -16.22 -32.77 3.10
C CYS A 108 -15.93 -34.27 2.91
N ARG A 109 -16.92 -35.11 3.21
CA ARG A 109 -16.79 -36.59 3.15
C ARG A 109 -17.71 -37.24 2.14
N ASP A 110 -18.79 -36.55 1.77
CA ASP A 110 -19.79 -37.11 0.88
C ASP A 110 -19.20 -37.19 -0.54
N PRO A 111 -19.03 -38.40 -1.09
CA PRO A 111 -18.43 -38.55 -2.40
C PRO A 111 -19.26 -37.81 -3.46
N PHE A 112 -18.57 -37.24 -4.43
CA PHE A 112 -19.16 -36.66 -5.62
C PHE A 112 -19.19 -37.73 -6.71
N LEU A 113 -20.39 -38.14 -7.09
CA LEU A 113 -20.64 -39.28 -7.97
C LEU A 113 -21.11 -38.84 -9.35
N SER A 114 -21.06 -39.76 -10.32
CA SER A 114 -21.66 -39.53 -11.63
C SER A 114 -23.15 -39.20 -11.50
N GLY A 115 -23.59 -38.16 -12.23
CA GLY A 115 -24.94 -37.61 -12.14
C GLY A 115 -25.16 -36.61 -10.99
N ASP A 116 -24.18 -36.38 -10.13
CA ASP A 116 -24.16 -35.23 -9.23
C ASP A 116 -23.99 -33.92 -10.02
N GLY A 117 -24.43 -32.82 -9.43
CA GLY A 117 -24.23 -31.47 -9.95
C GLY A 117 -23.99 -30.51 -8.80
N PHE A 118 -23.46 -29.33 -9.13
CA PHE A 118 -23.23 -28.28 -8.16
C PHE A 118 -23.60 -26.92 -8.73
N ASP A 119 -23.88 -25.98 -7.85
CA ASP A 119 -24.10 -24.59 -8.19
C ASP A 119 -22.97 -23.73 -7.63
N VAL A 120 -22.57 -22.73 -8.41
CA VAL A 120 -21.66 -21.67 -7.99
C VAL A 120 -22.47 -20.40 -7.80
N TYR A 121 -22.44 -19.85 -6.60
CA TYR A 121 -22.97 -18.52 -6.30
C TYR A 121 -21.85 -17.52 -6.17
N VAL A 122 -21.94 -16.40 -6.88
CA VAL A 122 -21.07 -15.23 -6.68
C VAL A 122 -21.88 -14.19 -5.94
N ASP A 123 -21.60 -14.03 -4.65
CA ASP A 123 -22.44 -13.24 -3.74
C ASP A 123 -22.06 -11.75 -3.79
N GLY A 124 -20.76 -11.43 -3.75
CA GLY A 124 -20.26 -10.05 -3.68
C GLY A 124 -18.75 -9.95 -3.55
N CYS A 125 -18.22 -8.72 -3.52
CA CYS A 125 -16.85 -8.45 -3.08
C CYS A 125 -16.84 -7.62 -1.79
N ARG A 126 -15.68 -7.55 -1.16
CA ARG A 126 -15.43 -6.77 0.06
C ARG A 126 -14.21 -5.87 -0.16
N TYR A 127 -14.32 -4.62 0.30
CA TYR A 127 -13.23 -3.64 0.36
C TYR A 127 -12.39 -3.50 -0.91
N LEU A 128 -13.04 -3.34 -2.06
CA LEU A 128 -12.34 -3.08 -3.31
C LEU A 128 -11.55 -1.75 -3.26
N PRO A 129 -10.47 -1.60 -4.08
CA PRO A 129 -9.62 -0.42 -4.13
C PRO A 129 -10.33 0.90 -4.46
N ASP A 130 -9.70 2.04 -4.12
CA ASP A 130 -10.22 3.38 -4.44
C ASP A 130 -10.30 3.66 -5.95
N SER A 131 -9.52 2.96 -6.78
CA SER A 131 -9.57 3.09 -8.24
C SER A 131 -10.80 2.46 -8.89
N VAL A 132 -11.58 1.68 -8.14
CA VAL A 132 -12.75 0.97 -8.66
C VAL A 132 -13.91 1.93 -8.88
N THR A 133 -14.70 1.64 -9.92
CA THR A 133 -15.88 2.43 -10.27
C THR A 133 -17.15 1.60 -10.24
N PHE A 134 -17.24 0.60 -11.10
CA PHE A 134 -18.27 -0.44 -11.08
C PHE A 134 -17.64 -1.72 -11.60
N SER A 135 -18.10 -2.86 -11.10
CA SER A 135 -17.41 -4.12 -11.31
C SER A 135 -18.28 -5.23 -11.90
N LYS A 136 -17.61 -6.26 -12.41
CA LYS A 136 -18.22 -7.56 -12.69
C LYS A 136 -17.25 -8.68 -12.33
N VAL A 137 -17.77 -9.88 -12.12
CA VAL A 137 -16.95 -11.08 -11.93
C VAL A 137 -17.13 -12.00 -13.13
N ALA A 138 -16.04 -12.43 -13.74
CA ALA A 138 -16.06 -13.55 -14.68
C ALA A 138 -15.31 -14.73 -14.08
N GLY A 139 -15.73 -15.95 -14.36
CA GLY A 139 -15.04 -17.15 -13.90
C GLY A 139 -15.15 -18.31 -14.88
N ARG A 140 -14.20 -19.24 -14.79
CA ARG A 140 -14.19 -20.48 -15.58
C ARG A 140 -13.75 -21.63 -14.70
N VAL A 141 -14.38 -22.79 -14.90
CA VAL A 141 -13.85 -24.05 -14.35
C VAL A 141 -12.75 -24.51 -15.30
N LEU A 142 -11.56 -24.70 -14.75
CA LEU A 142 -10.36 -25.08 -15.47
C LEU A 142 -9.77 -26.32 -14.80
N ASP A 143 -9.22 -27.26 -15.57
CA ASP A 143 -8.37 -28.28 -14.98
C ASP A 143 -6.93 -27.77 -14.78
N ARG A 144 -6.06 -28.65 -14.28
CA ARG A 144 -4.65 -28.33 -14.03
C ARG A 144 -3.87 -27.88 -15.29
N LYS A 145 -4.38 -28.20 -16.48
CA LYS A 145 -3.77 -27.88 -17.78
C LYS A 145 -4.42 -26.64 -18.41
N TYR A 146 -5.27 -25.93 -17.68
CA TYR A 146 -6.04 -24.78 -18.15
C TYR A 146 -7.07 -25.12 -19.24
N GLU A 147 -7.49 -26.39 -19.36
CA GLU A 147 -8.61 -26.73 -20.23
C GLU A 147 -9.92 -26.31 -19.58
N VAL A 148 -10.82 -25.70 -20.35
CA VAL A 148 -12.10 -25.17 -19.87
C VAL A 148 -13.16 -26.26 -19.80
N HIS A 149 -13.87 -26.33 -18.67
CA HIS A 149 -14.95 -27.28 -18.44
C HIS A 149 -16.26 -26.54 -18.12
N GLY A 150 -17.36 -26.95 -18.75
CA GLY A 150 -18.69 -26.35 -18.53
C GLY A 150 -18.83 -24.91 -19.03
N LYS A 151 -19.82 -24.19 -18.48
CA LYS A 151 -20.13 -22.81 -18.89
C LYS A 151 -19.32 -21.73 -18.15
N ASP A 152 -19.18 -20.57 -18.81
CA ASP A 152 -18.61 -19.37 -18.19
C ASP A 152 -19.52 -18.85 -17.06
N ILE A 153 -18.88 -18.44 -15.96
CA ILE A 153 -19.52 -17.71 -14.86
C ILE A 153 -19.42 -16.21 -15.19
N ASN A 154 -20.54 -15.50 -15.15
CA ASN A 154 -20.56 -14.06 -15.41
C ASN A 154 -21.55 -13.37 -14.47
N ALA A 155 -21.03 -12.71 -13.45
CA ALA A 155 -21.80 -12.06 -12.40
C ALA A 155 -21.82 -10.54 -12.62
N THR A 156 -23.03 -10.01 -12.83
CA THR A 156 -23.27 -8.57 -13.03
C THR A 156 -23.62 -7.91 -11.70
N VAL A 157 -23.13 -6.70 -11.48
CA VAL A 157 -23.29 -6.00 -10.20
C VAL A 157 -24.70 -5.40 -10.05
N ASN A 158 -25.22 -5.42 -8.82
CA ASN A 158 -26.43 -4.71 -8.44
C ASN A 158 -26.19 -3.18 -8.42
N LEU A 159 -27.02 -2.44 -9.15
CA LEU A 159 -26.90 -0.98 -9.33
C LEU A 159 -27.00 -0.17 -8.03
N ASP A 160 -27.66 -0.71 -7.00
CA ASP A 160 -27.85 -0.06 -5.70
C ASP A 160 -26.83 -0.49 -4.64
N SER A 161 -25.94 -1.42 -4.98
CA SER A 161 -24.84 -1.82 -4.09
C SER A 161 -23.71 -0.79 -4.07
N ASP A 162 -22.93 -0.81 -2.99
CA ASP A 162 -21.73 0.00 -2.81
C ASP A 162 -20.61 -0.50 -3.73
N ILE A 163 -19.92 0.39 -4.43
CA ILE A 163 -18.85 0.03 -5.37
C ILE A 163 -17.63 -0.60 -4.69
N TYR A 164 -17.42 -0.31 -3.40
CA TYR A 164 -16.34 -0.91 -2.62
C TYR A 164 -16.73 -2.26 -2.03
N ASN A 165 -18.03 -2.53 -1.89
CA ASN A 165 -18.58 -3.79 -1.38
C ASN A 165 -19.74 -4.28 -2.29
N PRO A 166 -19.46 -4.51 -3.59
CA PRO A 166 -20.50 -4.75 -4.58
C PRO A 166 -21.19 -6.09 -4.34
N VAL A 167 -22.46 -6.15 -4.72
CA VAL A 167 -23.31 -7.35 -4.62
C VAL A 167 -23.63 -7.84 -6.04
N TYR A 168 -23.51 -9.14 -6.30
CA TYR A 168 -23.79 -9.71 -7.63
C TYR A 168 -24.94 -10.72 -7.66
N GLU A 169 -25.18 -11.45 -6.56
CA GLU A 169 -26.29 -12.41 -6.40
C GLU A 169 -26.50 -13.36 -7.59
N THR A 170 -25.41 -13.78 -8.23
CA THR A 170 -25.45 -14.57 -9.46
C THR A 170 -25.26 -16.05 -9.16
N LYS A 171 -26.09 -16.91 -9.77
CA LYS A 171 -25.98 -18.36 -9.70
C LYS A 171 -25.61 -18.96 -11.06
N THR A 172 -24.72 -19.96 -11.08
CA THR A 172 -24.33 -20.70 -12.28
C THR A 172 -24.42 -22.20 -12.02
N GLU A 173 -25.28 -22.90 -12.77
CA GLU A 173 -25.59 -24.33 -12.59
C GLU A 173 -24.67 -25.27 -13.38
N PHE A 174 -23.85 -26.10 -12.73
CA PHE A 174 -23.02 -27.12 -13.37
C PHE A 174 -23.66 -28.50 -13.23
N ARG A 175 -23.95 -29.14 -14.36
CA ARG A 175 -24.66 -30.44 -14.48
C ARG A 175 -23.93 -31.41 -15.39
N GLU A 176 -22.74 -31.03 -15.84
CA GLU A 176 -21.88 -31.81 -16.71
C GLU A 176 -21.33 -33.04 -15.97
N ASN A 177 -21.33 -34.19 -16.64
CA ASN A 177 -21.00 -35.46 -15.98
C ASN A 177 -19.49 -35.68 -15.74
N ASN A 178 -18.61 -34.88 -16.36
CA ASN A 178 -17.17 -35.16 -16.43
C ASN A 178 -16.31 -33.93 -16.10
N ILE A 179 -16.52 -33.31 -14.94
CA ILE A 179 -15.60 -32.27 -14.44
C ILE A 179 -14.40 -32.98 -13.77
N PRO A 180 -13.15 -32.76 -14.22
CA PRO A 180 -11.98 -33.47 -13.68
C PRO A 180 -11.77 -33.25 -12.17
N PRO A 181 -11.25 -34.24 -11.43
CA PRO A 181 -10.95 -34.12 -9.99
C PRO A 181 -10.10 -32.91 -9.61
N SER A 182 -9.13 -32.51 -10.42
CA SER A 182 -8.25 -31.37 -10.14
C SER A 182 -8.85 -30.01 -10.48
N SER A 183 -10.11 -29.96 -10.94
CA SER A 183 -10.74 -28.73 -11.44
C SER A 183 -10.72 -27.60 -10.41
N THR A 184 -10.34 -26.43 -10.89
CA THR A 184 -10.23 -25.17 -10.17
C THR A 184 -11.03 -24.11 -10.88
N ILE A 185 -11.86 -23.37 -10.15
CA ILE A 185 -12.52 -22.19 -10.66
C ILE A 185 -11.53 -21.02 -10.58
N MET A 186 -11.22 -20.41 -11.71
CA MET A 186 -10.46 -19.16 -11.76
C MET A 186 -11.42 -18.00 -11.99
N PHE A 187 -11.46 -17.06 -11.04
CA PHE A 187 -12.24 -15.84 -11.10
C PHE A 187 -11.36 -14.65 -11.48
N LYS A 188 -11.97 -13.68 -12.17
CA LYS A 188 -11.42 -12.37 -12.50
C LYS A 188 -12.46 -11.32 -12.17
N VAL A 189 -12.07 -10.30 -11.40
CA VAL A 189 -12.94 -9.15 -11.12
C VAL A 189 -12.48 -7.99 -11.99
N TYR A 190 -13.38 -7.43 -12.79
CA TYR A 190 -13.08 -6.32 -13.70
C TYR A 190 -13.69 -5.02 -13.21
N THR A 191 -13.07 -3.89 -13.56
CA THR A 191 -13.61 -2.54 -13.42
C THR A 191 -13.21 -1.69 -14.62
N VAL A 192 -13.85 -0.52 -14.75
CA VAL A 192 -13.19 0.62 -15.41
C VAL A 192 -12.40 1.37 -14.34
N ASP A 193 -11.11 1.56 -14.52
CA ASP A 193 -10.26 2.24 -13.55
C ASP A 193 -10.55 3.75 -13.53
N ASN A 194 -10.67 4.35 -12.34
CA ASN A 194 -11.01 5.76 -12.21
C ASN A 194 -9.84 6.72 -12.54
N PHE A 195 -8.59 6.25 -12.50
CA PHE A 195 -7.40 7.04 -12.81
C PHE A 195 -7.05 6.90 -14.29
N TYR A 196 -6.92 5.67 -14.77
CA TYR A 196 -6.52 5.37 -16.15
C TYR A 196 -7.69 5.39 -17.14
N LYS A 197 -8.93 5.33 -16.67
CA LYS A 197 -10.17 5.28 -17.49
C LYS A 197 -10.21 4.11 -18.47
N GLN A 198 -9.49 3.02 -18.15
CA GLN A 198 -9.38 1.81 -18.97
C GLN A 198 -9.97 0.60 -18.27
N LEU A 199 -10.24 -0.45 -19.04
CA LEU A 199 -10.67 -1.75 -18.52
C LEU A 199 -9.50 -2.41 -17.77
N THR A 200 -9.72 -2.67 -16.49
CA THR A 200 -8.69 -3.18 -15.58
C THR A 200 -9.21 -4.40 -14.83
N VAL A 201 -8.36 -5.41 -14.64
CA VAL A 201 -8.60 -6.53 -13.73
C VAL A 201 -8.22 -6.07 -12.33
N ILE A 202 -9.20 -5.93 -11.44
CA ILE A 202 -8.97 -5.62 -10.03
C ILE A 202 -8.17 -6.74 -9.39
N GLY A 203 -8.51 -7.99 -9.69
CA GLY A 203 -7.72 -9.13 -9.24
C GLY A 203 -8.28 -10.47 -9.64
N TYR A 204 -7.48 -11.49 -9.33
CA TYR A 204 -7.68 -12.89 -9.63
C TYR A 204 -7.91 -13.66 -8.34
N ALA A 205 -8.74 -14.70 -8.39
CA ALA A 205 -8.93 -15.64 -7.28
C ALA A 205 -9.13 -17.05 -7.81
N THR A 206 -8.72 -18.04 -7.03
CA THR A 206 -8.81 -19.46 -7.38
C THR A 206 -9.56 -20.22 -6.29
N LEU A 207 -10.36 -21.22 -6.69
CA LEU A 207 -11.10 -22.10 -5.78
C LEU A 207 -11.16 -23.50 -6.37
N ASN A 208 -10.57 -24.49 -5.71
CA ASN A 208 -10.72 -25.88 -6.12
C ASN A 208 -12.18 -26.33 -5.97
N VAL A 209 -12.72 -26.95 -7.03
CA VAL A 209 -14.10 -27.47 -7.05
C VAL A 209 -14.22 -28.68 -6.13
N PHE A 210 -13.20 -29.54 -6.15
CA PHE A 210 -13.18 -30.79 -5.40
C PHE A 210 -12.01 -30.86 -4.41
N VAL A 211 -12.21 -31.67 -3.37
CA VAL A 211 -11.19 -32.09 -2.40
C VAL A 211 -11.11 -33.62 -2.35
N GLU A 212 -9.97 -34.18 -1.96
CA GLU A 212 -9.90 -35.61 -1.61
C GLU A 212 -10.85 -35.88 -0.44
N SER A 213 -11.73 -36.87 -0.57
CA SER A 213 -12.80 -37.10 0.39
C SER A 213 -12.26 -37.31 1.82
N GLY A 214 -12.83 -36.59 2.77
CA GLY A 214 -12.37 -36.58 4.17
C GLY A 214 -11.19 -35.66 4.46
N THR A 215 -10.72 -34.89 3.48
CA THR A 215 -9.64 -33.91 3.62
C THR A 215 -10.04 -32.54 3.04
N GLU A 216 -9.15 -31.56 3.17
CA GLU A 216 -9.26 -30.25 2.49
C GLU A 216 -8.28 -30.11 1.32
N ARG A 217 -7.58 -31.20 0.95
CA ARG A 217 -6.55 -31.17 -0.08
C ARG A 217 -7.17 -31.26 -1.46
N GLN A 218 -6.71 -30.40 -2.36
CA GLN A 218 -7.06 -30.50 -3.77
C GLN A 218 -6.43 -31.76 -4.39
N PRO A 219 -7.17 -32.54 -5.20
CA PRO A 219 -6.63 -33.63 -5.99
C PRO A 219 -5.47 -33.18 -6.90
N ASN A 220 -4.32 -33.84 -6.76
CA ASN A 220 -3.14 -33.55 -7.57
C ASN A 220 -3.03 -34.40 -8.84
N ILE A 221 -4.05 -35.21 -9.17
CA ILE A 221 -4.12 -36.05 -10.37
C ILE A 221 -5.56 -36.25 -10.81
N ASP A 222 -5.78 -36.42 -12.11
CA ASP A 222 -7.10 -36.71 -12.71
C ASP A 222 -7.19 -38.19 -13.06
N LYS A 223 -7.17 -39.07 -12.04
CA LYS A 223 -7.25 -40.53 -12.23
C LYS A 223 -8.68 -41.06 -12.04
N PRO A 224 -9.14 -42.00 -12.89
CA PRO A 224 -10.36 -42.75 -12.63
C PRO A 224 -10.30 -43.45 -11.27
N GLY A 225 -11.41 -43.44 -10.52
CA GLY A 225 -11.51 -44.08 -9.20
C GLY A 225 -11.01 -43.25 -8.03
N LEU A 226 -10.46 -42.05 -8.24
CA LEU A 226 -10.14 -41.14 -7.15
C LEU A 226 -11.42 -40.66 -6.47
N GLN A 227 -11.55 -40.93 -5.17
CA GLN A 227 -12.74 -40.54 -4.40
C GLN A 227 -12.66 -39.07 -3.99
N VAL A 228 -13.38 -38.22 -4.71
CA VAL A 228 -13.46 -36.79 -4.42
C VAL A 228 -14.79 -36.40 -3.78
N SER A 229 -14.77 -35.32 -3.00
CA SER A 229 -15.95 -34.65 -2.45
C SER A 229 -16.00 -33.22 -3.01
N LEU A 230 -17.20 -32.68 -3.20
CA LEU A 230 -17.37 -31.26 -3.53
C LEU A 230 -16.79 -30.41 -2.39
N ASN A 231 -16.02 -29.37 -2.71
CA ASN A 231 -15.52 -28.38 -1.75
C ASN A 231 -16.66 -27.42 -1.30
N GLU A 232 -17.73 -28.02 -0.79
CA GLU A 232 -19.00 -27.36 -0.50
C GLU A 232 -18.87 -26.35 0.64
N GLY A 233 -19.57 -25.23 0.50
CA GLY A 233 -19.67 -24.19 1.51
C GLY A 233 -19.45 -22.79 0.94
N ALA A 234 -19.44 -21.81 1.85
CA ALA A 234 -19.21 -20.41 1.52
C ALA A 234 -17.73 -20.07 1.75
N HIS A 235 -17.10 -19.46 0.76
CA HIS A 235 -15.67 -19.16 0.71
C HIS A 235 -15.44 -17.66 0.57
N GLN A 236 -14.57 -17.09 1.39
CA GLN A 236 -14.01 -15.76 1.18
C GLN A 236 -12.61 -15.94 0.57
N LEU A 237 -12.46 -15.47 -0.67
CA LEU A 237 -11.25 -15.66 -1.47
C LEU A 237 -10.49 -14.34 -1.59
N ARG A 238 -9.18 -14.36 -1.33
CA ARG A 238 -8.32 -13.19 -1.47
C ARG A 238 -8.14 -12.86 -2.94
N LEU A 239 -8.15 -11.57 -3.28
CA LEU A 239 -7.84 -11.13 -4.64
C LEU A 239 -6.34 -10.91 -4.80
N TYR A 240 -5.77 -11.36 -5.91
CA TYR A 240 -4.37 -11.17 -6.28
C TYR A 240 -4.24 -10.26 -7.50
N SER A 241 -3.19 -9.44 -7.54
CA SER A 241 -3.03 -8.41 -8.58
C SER A 241 -2.81 -9.00 -9.98
N GLN A 242 -2.25 -10.21 -10.05
CA GLN A 242 -1.98 -10.92 -11.30
C GLN A 242 -2.55 -12.34 -11.26
N GLY A 243 -2.73 -12.92 -12.45
CA GLY A 243 -3.17 -14.29 -12.62
C GLY A 243 -2.01 -15.30 -12.59
N PRO A 244 -2.30 -16.61 -12.71
CA PRO A 244 -1.28 -17.62 -12.84
C PRO A 244 -0.46 -17.43 -14.13
N ASN A 245 0.80 -17.89 -14.13
CA ASN A 245 1.73 -17.75 -15.26
C ASN A 245 1.37 -18.59 -16.49
N GLY A 246 0.40 -19.51 -16.37
CA GLY A 246 -0.05 -20.38 -17.47
C GLY A 246 0.90 -21.53 -17.81
N VAL A 247 2.02 -21.66 -17.08
CA VAL A 247 3.02 -22.72 -17.24
C VAL A 247 2.89 -23.75 -16.13
N ASP A 248 2.79 -23.28 -14.88
CA ASP A 248 2.63 -24.14 -13.72
C ASP A 248 1.22 -24.75 -13.68
N PRO A 249 1.08 -26.01 -13.21
CA PRO A 249 -0.22 -26.64 -13.08
C PRO A 249 -1.18 -25.80 -12.25
N LEU A 250 -2.39 -25.57 -12.76
CA LEU A 250 -3.39 -24.77 -12.06
C LEU A 250 -3.85 -25.50 -10.78
N THR A 251 -3.63 -24.85 -9.63
CA THR A 251 -4.14 -25.27 -8.32
C THR A 251 -4.82 -24.09 -7.63
N GLU A 252 -5.50 -24.33 -6.51
CA GLU A 252 -6.05 -23.27 -5.68
C GLU A 252 -4.98 -22.32 -5.13
N SER A 253 -3.78 -22.82 -4.86
CA SER A 253 -2.70 -22.05 -4.23
C SER A 253 -1.70 -21.44 -5.21
N VAL A 254 -1.75 -21.77 -6.50
CA VAL A 254 -0.70 -21.42 -7.47
C VAL A 254 -0.33 -19.93 -7.46
N ILE A 255 -1.33 -19.04 -7.40
CA ILE A 255 -1.10 -17.58 -7.44
C ILE A 255 -0.34 -17.12 -6.19
N ARG A 256 -0.74 -17.64 -5.01
CA ARG A 256 -0.10 -17.33 -3.73
C ARG A 256 1.33 -17.87 -3.70
N ASP A 257 1.51 -19.12 -4.12
CA ASP A 257 2.79 -19.82 -4.03
C ASP A 257 3.82 -19.25 -5.04
N SER A 258 3.36 -18.61 -6.12
CA SER A 258 4.19 -17.82 -7.04
C SER A 258 4.61 -16.44 -6.52
N GLY A 259 4.24 -16.07 -5.29
CA GLY A 259 4.62 -14.77 -4.70
C GLY A 259 3.88 -13.56 -5.27
N VAL A 260 2.78 -13.77 -6.00
CA VAL A 260 1.99 -12.66 -6.55
C VAL A 260 1.38 -11.86 -5.39
N ARG A 261 1.54 -10.53 -5.46
CA ARG A 261 0.99 -9.62 -4.45
C ARG A 261 -0.54 -9.71 -4.42
N TYR A 262 -1.09 -9.78 -3.21
CA TYR A 262 -2.53 -9.66 -3.03
C TYR A 262 -2.98 -8.19 -3.17
N VAL A 263 -4.25 -7.98 -3.48
CA VAL A 263 -4.90 -6.67 -3.43
C VAL A 263 -5.32 -6.42 -1.98
N PRO A 264 -4.74 -5.44 -1.27
CA PRO A 264 -4.94 -5.31 0.17
C PRO A 264 -6.41 -5.15 0.54
N CYS A 265 -6.83 -5.83 1.61
CA CYS A 265 -8.18 -5.90 2.16
C CYS A 265 -9.26 -6.53 1.24
N ALA A 266 -8.98 -6.65 -0.06
CA ALA A 266 -9.98 -7.00 -1.06
C ALA A 266 -10.21 -8.51 -1.15
N SER A 267 -11.49 -8.92 -1.17
CA SER A 267 -11.86 -10.34 -1.28
C SER A 267 -13.17 -10.56 -2.04
N LEU A 268 -13.32 -11.76 -2.59
CA LEU A 268 -14.49 -12.24 -3.30
C LEU A 268 -15.26 -13.25 -2.43
N LEU A 269 -16.58 -13.15 -2.42
CA LEU A 269 -17.48 -14.03 -1.69
C LEU A 269 -18.17 -15.00 -2.65
N VAL A 270 -17.91 -16.30 -2.50
CA VAL A 270 -18.40 -17.36 -3.39
C VAL A 270 -19.01 -18.49 -2.58
N ARG A 271 -20.05 -19.16 -3.07
CA ARG A 271 -20.54 -20.42 -2.49
C ARG A 271 -20.52 -21.54 -3.52
N LEU A 272 -20.06 -22.71 -3.10
CA LEU A 272 -20.22 -23.97 -3.81
C LEU A 272 -21.27 -24.79 -3.08
N THR A 273 -22.33 -25.19 -3.76
CA THR A 273 -23.42 -25.95 -3.15
C THR A 273 -23.74 -27.19 -3.96
N ARG A 274 -23.91 -28.33 -3.29
CA ARG A 274 -24.40 -29.54 -3.95
C ARG A 274 -25.86 -29.35 -4.35
N VAL A 275 -26.24 -29.97 -5.46
CA VAL A 275 -27.62 -29.90 -5.99
C VAL A 275 -28.37 -31.20 -5.71
N ALA A 276 -29.63 -31.08 -5.32
CA ALA A 276 -30.50 -32.23 -5.10
C ALA A 276 -30.73 -33.02 -6.40
N LYS A 277 -30.89 -34.35 -6.26
CA LYS A 277 -31.23 -35.23 -7.38
C LYS A 277 -32.73 -35.40 -7.53
N GLY A 278 -33.17 -35.50 -8.77
CA GLY A 278 -34.54 -35.88 -9.10
C GLY A 278 -34.76 -37.40 -9.01
N PRO A 279 -36.00 -37.87 -9.25
CA PRO A 279 -36.33 -39.29 -9.24
C PRO A 279 -35.51 -40.15 -10.21
N SER A 280 -34.99 -39.54 -11.29
CA SER A 280 -34.13 -40.20 -12.28
C SER A 280 -32.67 -40.38 -11.83
N GLY A 281 -32.31 -39.95 -10.62
CA GLY A 281 -30.93 -40.00 -10.12
C GLY A 281 -29.99 -38.94 -10.69
N LYS A 282 -30.49 -38.03 -11.54
CA LYS A 282 -29.75 -36.89 -12.09
C LYS A 282 -29.97 -35.62 -11.26
N ALA A 283 -28.97 -34.76 -11.20
CA ALA A 283 -29.08 -33.43 -10.59
C ALA A 283 -30.24 -32.62 -11.22
N LEU A 284 -31.03 -31.97 -10.37
CA LEU A 284 -32.14 -31.13 -10.79
C LEU A 284 -31.63 -29.84 -11.45
N GLU A 285 -32.39 -29.34 -12.43
CA GLU A 285 -32.12 -28.07 -13.10
C GLU A 285 -33.26 -27.09 -12.80
N GLN A 286 -32.91 -25.85 -12.48
CA GLN A 286 -33.89 -24.82 -12.16
C GLN A 286 -34.88 -24.56 -13.31
N SER A 287 -34.42 -24.66 -14.56
CA SER A 287 -35.26 -24.50 -15.77
C SER A 287 -36.37 -25.56 -15.90
N LYS A 288 -36.24 -26.70 -15.21
CA LYS A 288 -37.17 -27.83 -15.26
C LYS A 288 -38.09 -27.90 -14.05
N VAL A 289 -37.96 -26.97 -13.11
CA VAL A 289 -38.68 -26.97 -11.84
C VAL A 289 -39.42 -25.64 -11.67
N PRO A 290 -40.71 -25.63 -11.28
CA PRO A 290 -41.44 -24.39 -10.99
C PRO A 290 -40.75 -23.52 -9.94
N GLN A 291 -40.76 -22.20 -10.14
CA GLN A 291 -40.06 -21.25 -9.26
C GLN A 291 -40.48 -21.34 -7.79
N ALA A 292 -41.74 -21.63 -7.51
CA ALA A 292 -42.27 -21.81 -6.16
C ALA A 292 -41.56 -22.94 -5.37
N ASP A 293 -41.00 -23.93 -6.06
CA ASP A 293 -40.34 -25.07 -5.45
C ASP A 293 -38.81 -24.89 -5.32
N TRP A 294 -38.22 -23.85 -5.90
CA TRP A 294 -36.76 -23.70 -5.95
C TRP A 294 -36.12 -23.68 -4.56
N LEU A 295 -36.68 -22.89 -3.64
CA LEU A 295 -36.14 -22.78 -2.28
C LEU A 295 -36.27 -24.11 -1.52
N ARG A 296 -37.45 -24.74 -1.60
CA ARG A 296 -37.76 -26.00 -0.91
C ARG A 296 -36.89 -27.15 -1.40
N LEU A 297 -36.56 -27.18 -2.69
CA LEU A 297 -35.72 -28.20 -3.31
C LEU A 297 -34.22 -27.84 -3.30
N GLY A 298 -33.84 -26.71 -2.71
CA GLY A 298 -32.44 -26.28 -2.64
C GLY A 298 -31.84 -25.82 -3.97
N LEU A 299 -32.66 -25.56 -5.00
CA LEU A 299 -32.23 -25.07 -6.31
C LEU A 299 -31.95 -23.57 -6.33
N TYR A 300 -32.36 -22.85 -5.29
CA TYR A 300 -31.99 -21.47 -5.08
C TYR A 300 -31.75 -21.24 -3.60
N GLN A 301 -30.61 -20.61 -3.29
CA GLN A 301 -30.27 -20.21 -1.93
C GLN A 301 -30.03 -18.69 -1.90
N PRO A 302 -30.83 -17.93 -1.12
CA PRO A 302 -30.66 -16.49 -1.02
C PRO A 302 -29.25 -16.17 -0.52
N ARG A 303 -28.74 -14.99 -0.90
CA ARG A 303 -27.44 -14.52 -0.46
C ARG A 303 -27.45 -14.34 1.07
N PRO A 304 -26.51 -14.94 1.80
CA PRO A 304 -26.38 -14.73 3.23
C PRO A 304 -25.79 -13.35 3.50
N ARG A 305 -26.05 -12.81 4.70
CA ARG A 305 -25.39 -11.58 5.13
C ARG A 305 -23.96 -11.93 5.52
N TYR A 306 -23.03 -11.01 5.29
CA TYR A 306 -21.65 -11.22 5.73
C TYR A 306 -21.57 -11.47 7.25
N THR A 307 -22.40 -10.75 8.01
CA THR A 307 -22.52 -10.89 9.47
C THR A 307 -23.04 -12.24 9.96
N ASP A 308 -23.55 -13.10 9.07
CA ASP A 308 -23.99 -14.45 9.43
C ASP A 308 -22.79 -15.39 9.70
N ARG A 309 -21.54 -14.93 9.46
CA ARG A 309 -20.27 -15.62 9.78
C ARG A 309 -20.15 -17.01 9.17
N ILE A 310 -20.54 -17.15 7.90
CA ILE A 310 -20.54 -18.45 7.21
C ILE A 310 -19.39 -18.63 6.22
N TYR A 311 -18.71 -17.56 5.81
CA TYR A 311 -17.69 -17.62 4.76
C TYR A 311 -16.35 -18.06 5.34
N PHE A 312 -15.78 -19.16 4.86
CA PHE A 312 -14.45 -19.63 5.22
C PHE A 312 -13.42 -18.56 4.85
N SER A 313 -12.80 -17.96 5.86
CA SER A 313 -12.06 -16.70 5.73
C SER A 313 -10.64 -16.75 6.27
N THR A 314 -10.20 -17.91 6.78
CA THR A 314 -8.86 -18.11 7.35
C THR A 314 -7.74 -17.79 6.36
N LYS A 315 -7.91 -18.14 5.08
CA LYS A 315 -6.96 -17.79 4.00
C LYS A 315 -6.95 -16.29 3.64
N CYS A 316 -7.91 -15.52 4.16
CA CYS A 316 -8.04 -14.08 4.00
C CYS A 316 -7.74 -13.32 5.31
N MET A 317 -7.00 -13.94 6.25
CA MET A 317 -6.65 -13.28 7.50
C MET A 317 -5.89 -11.96 7.22
N PRO A 318 -6.37 -10.83 7.78
CA PRO A 318 -5.71 -9.55 7.63
C PRO A 318 -4.31 -9.53 8.22
N SER A 319 -3.38 -8.84 7.55
CA SER A 319 -2.11 -8.48 8.17
C SER A 319 -2.28 -7.34 9.19
N LYS A 320 -1.19 -7.04 9.93
CA LYS A 320 -1.16 -5.85 10.80
C LYS A 320 -1.35 -4.56 10.00
N GLY A 321 -0.79 -4.51 8.79
CA GLY A 321 -0.97 -3.40 7.86
C GLY A 321 -2.41 -3.25 7.38
N GLU A 322 -3.03 -4.36 6.96
CA GLU A 322 -4.43 -4.37 6.53
C GLU A 322 -5.40 -3.96 7.65
N SER A 323 -5.10 -4.32 8.90
CA SER A 323 -5.90 -3.88 10.07
C SER A 323 -6.00 -2.34 10.16
N LYS A 324 -4.90 -1.64 9.86
CA LYS A 324 -4.86 -0.17 9.78
C LYS A 324 -5.54 0.36 8.52
N LEU A 325 -5.40 -0.33 7.39
CA LEU A 325 -6.08 0.03 6.14
C LEU A 325 -7.60 -0.06 6.28
N PHE A 326 -8.14 -1.08 6.95
CA PHE A 326 -9.59 -1.25 7.15
C PHE A 326 -10.23 -0.02 7.81
N HIS A 327 -9.56 0.61 8.78
CA HIS A 327 -10.05 1.85 9.39
C HIS A 327 -10.21 2.99 8.38
N SER A 328 -9.28 3.09 7.43
CA SER A 328 -9.35 4.09 6.36
C SER A 328 -10.43 3.73 5.34
N MET A 329 -10.51 2.44 4.98
CA MET A 329 -11.47 1.94 4.02
C MET A 329 -12.92 1.98 4.52
N MET A 330 -13.17 1.82 5.82
CA MET A 330 -14.51 1.92 6.43
C MET A 330 -14.99 3.36 6.57
N ARG A 331 -14.08 4.33 6.60
CA ARG A 331 -14.41 5.77 6.60
C ARG A 331 -14.77 6.29 5.22
N ARG A 332 -14.63 5.47 4.16
CA ARG A 332 -14.98 5.86 2.80
C ARG A 332 -16.50 6.10 2.70
N PRO A 333 -16.92 7.19 2.02
CA PRO A 333 -18.34 7.38 1.75
C PRO A 333 -18.83 6.25 0.82
N ALA A 334 -19.97 5.66 1.14
CA ALA A 334 -20.60 4.69 0.26
C ALA A 334 -20.99 5.36 -1.05
N ILE A 335 -20.59 4.77 -2.18
CA ILE A 335 -20.94 5.24 -3.52
C ILE A 335 -21.73 4.13 -4.17
N LYS A 336 -22.94 4.41 -4.63
CA LYS A 336 -23.72 3.40 -5.36
C LYS A 336 -23.16 3.21 -6.76
N VAL A 337 -23.27 2.00 -7.29
CA VAL A 337 -22.88 1.69 -8.67
C VAL A 337 -23.55 2.63 -9.68
N ARG A 338 -24.85 2.92 -9.53
CA ARG A 338 -25.55 3.89 -10.41
C ARG A 338 -24.90 5.28 -10.42
N ASP A 339 -24.40 5.74 -9.28
CA ASP A 339 -23.76 7.06 -9.15
C ASP A 339 -22.36 7.05 -9.78
N ALA A 340 -21.63 5.94 -9.66
CA ALA A 340 -20.35 5.76 -10.32
C ALA A 340 -20.48 5.71 -11.85
N VAL A 341 -21.50 5.01 -12.37
CA VAL A 341 -21.84 5.04 -13.80
C VAL A 341 -22.18 6.46 -14.24
N ALA A 342 -22.94 7.21 -13.43
CA ALA A 342 -23.28 8.60 -13.73
C ALA A 342 -22.05 9.49 -13.89
N LYS A 343 -21.06 9.36 -12.99
CA LYS A 343 -19.80 10.10 -13.05
C LYS A 343 -18.96 9.78 -14.29
N ILE A 344 -19.03 8.56 -14.82
CA ILE A 344 -18.15 8.09 -15.90
C ILE A 344 -18.79 8.21 -17.28
N ALA A 345 -20.09 7.93 -17.39
CA ALA A 345 -20.78 7.88 -18.68
C ALA A 345 -20.98 9.25 -19.33
N GLN A 346 -21.01 10.34 -18.55
CA GLN A 346 -21.29 11.71 -19.02
C GLN A 346 -22.48 11.78 -20.01
N ALA A 347 -23.53 11.00 -19.73
CA ALA A 347 -24.71 10.84 -20.56
C ALA A 347 -25.81 11.84 -20.16
N LYS A 348 -26.87 11.90 -20.98
CA LYS A 348 -28.07 12.72 -20.68
C LYS A 348 -28.85 12.15 -19.50
N GLU A 349 -29.57 13.01 -18.77
CA GLU A 349 -30.33 12.60 -17.57
C GLU A 349 -31.31 11.43 -17.80
N SER A 350 -31.93 11.36 -18.98
CA SER A 350 -32.83 10.27 -19.37
C SER A 350 -32.16 8.90 -19.42
N PHE A 351 -30.85 8.83 -19.67
CA PHE A 351 -30.08 7.58 -19.67
C PHE A 351 -30.03 6.98 -18.27
N TYR A 352 -29.85 7.81 -17.24
CA TYR A 352 -29.70 7.39 -15.85
C TYR A 352 -31.01 6.95 -15.18
N ARG A 353 -32.17 7.21 -15.80
CA ARG A 353 -33.48 6.80 -15.30
C ARG A 353 -33.86 5.36 -15.68
N SER A 354 -33.06 4.68 -16.51
CA SER A 354 -33.33 3.32 -16.96
C SER A 354 -32.25 2.37 -16.47
N ASP A 355 -32.61 1.46 -15.56
CA ASP A 355 -31.69 0.44 -15.05
C ASP A 355 -31.15 -0.45 -16.19
N LYS A 356 -31.98 -0.77 -17.20
CA LYS A 356 -31.55 -1.51 -18.39
C LYS A 356 -30.41 -0.80 -19.15
N ASN A 357 -30.48 0.52 -19.31
CA ASN A 357 -29.42 1.29 -19.96
C ASN A 357 -28.13 1.29 -19.15
N LEU A 358 -28.24 1.39 -17.83
CA LEU A 358 -27.08 1.33 -16.92
C LEU A 358 -26.40 -0.04 -16.97
N GLU A 359 -27.18 -1.12 -16.89
CA GLU A 359 -26.69 -2.49 -16.99
C GLU A 359 -26.02 -2.77 -18.34
N GLU A 360 -26.61 -2.31 -19.44
CA GLU A 360 -26.04 -2.46 -20.77
C GLU A 360 -24.73 -1.68 -20.92
N TYR A 361 -24.65 -0.47 -20.36
CA TYR A 361 -23.42 0.31 -20.35
C TYR A 361 -22.31 -0.37 -19.55
N ILE A 362 -22.61 -0.86 -18.34
CA ILE A 362 -21.66 -1.62 -17.52
C ILE A 362 -21.19 -2.84 -18.31
N ARG A 363 -22.11 -3.61 -18.90
CA ARG A 363 -21.80 -4.80 -19.69
C ARG A 363 -20.84 -4.46 -20.83
N ASN A 364 -21.14 -3.41 -21.60
CA ASN A 364 -20.33 -3.01 -22.75
C ASN A 364 -18.94 -2.54 -22.32
N LYS A 365 -18.84 -1.74 -21.25
CA LYS A 365 -17.56 -1.24 -20.73
C LYS A 365 -16.67 -2.31 -20.11
N LEU A 366 -17.27 -3.32 -19.48
CA LEU A 366 -16.55 -4.41 -18.86
C LEU A 366 -16.34 -5.60 -19.79
N THR A 367 -16.85 -5.58 -21.02
CA THR A 367 -16.58 -6.63 -22.00
C THR A 367 -15.18 -6.43 -22.59
N LYS A 368 -14.40 -7.51 -22.61
CA LYS A 368 -13.05 -7.51 -23.17
C LYS A 368 -13.17 -7.24 -24.68
N GLY A 369 -12.57 -6.14 -25.14
CA GLY A 369 -12.33 -5.88 -26.56
C GLY A 369 -11.07 -6.59 -27.05
N ASP A 370 -10.48 -6.09 -28.14
CA ASP A 370 -9.25 -6.68 -28.69
C ASP A 370 -8.04 -6.47 -27.77
N ASN A 371 -8.01 -5.36 -27.04
CA ASN A 371 -6.92 -5.05 -26.12
C ASN A 371 -7.00 -5.89 -24.83
N LYS A 372 -5.84 -6.38 -24.38
CA LYS A 372 -5.71 -7.02 -23.06
C LYS A 372 -6.04 -5.96 -21.98
N PRO A 373 -6.95 -6.27 -21.03
CA PRO A 373 -7.18 -5.43 -19.86
C PRO A 373 -5.88 -5.18 -19.10
N LEU A 374 -5.76 -4.00 -18.48
CA LEU A 374 -4.66 -3.72 -17.56
C LEU A 374 -4.83 -4.57 -16.29
N ASP A 375 -3.73 -4.87 -15.60
CA ASP A 375 -3.78 -5.35 -14.23
C ASP A 375 -3.87 -4.15 -13.27
N ILE A 376 -4.35 -4.37 -12.05
CA ILE A 376 -4.55 -3.30 -11.07
C ILE A 376 -3.23 -2.63 -10.68
N ASP A 377 -3.22 -1.30 -10.63
CA ASP A 377 -2.14 -0.56 -10.01
C ASP A 377 -2.35 -0.51 -8.49
N LEU A 378 -1.51 -1.25 -7.77
CA LEU A 378 -1.54 -1.34 -6.31
C LEU A 378 -1.16 -0.02 -5.61
N THR A 379 -0.81 1.04 -6.32
CA THR A 379 -0.64 2.38 -5.73
C THR A 379 -2.00 2.94 -5.27
N PHE A 380 -3.07 2.72 -6.04
CA PHE A 380 -4.38 3.36 -5.85
C PHE A 380 -5.35 2.54 -4.96
N ILE A 381 -4.82 1.87 -3.94
CA ILE A 381 -5.61 1.03 -3.02
C ILE A 381 -6.39 1.87 -2.01
N CYS A 382 -5.68 2.75 -1.30
CA CYS A 382 -6.24 3.61 -0.27
C CYS A 382 -5.37 4.87 -0.15
N GLN A 383 -5.99 6.03 0.01
CA GLN A 383 -5.27 7.28 0.18
C GLN A 383 -4.27 7.25 1.35
N TYR A 384 -3.19 8.00 1.18
CA TYR A 384 -2.14 8.16 2.16
C TYR A 384 -2.68 8.74 3.48
N ASN A 385 -2.27 8.15 4.60
CA ASN A 385 -2.56 8.69 5.93
C ASN A 385 -1.26 9.24 6.56
N PRO A 386 -1.14 10.57 6.72
CA PRO A 386 0.02 11.20 7.35
C PRO A 386 0.42 10.57 8.68
N LYS A 387 -0.56 10.18 9.52
CA LYS A 387 -0.29 9.55 10.83
C LYS A 387 0.59 8.31 10.72
N GLN A 388 0.37 7.51 9.68
CA GLN A 388 1.08 6.25 9.48
C GLN A 388 2.46 6.47 8.82
N GLY A 389 2.66 7.62 8.18
CA GLY A 389 3.96 7.96 7.60
C GLY A 389 4.32 7.08 6.40
N ILE A 390 5.58 7.13 6.00
CA ILE A 390 6.13 6.31 4.91
C ILE A 390 7.28 5.45 5.44
N LYS A 391 7.57 4.36 4.74
CA LYS A 391 8.70 3.49 5.04
C LYS A 391 9.60 3.38 3.82
N VAL A 392 10.91 3.46 4.04
CA VAL A 392 11.94 3.37 3.00
C VAL A 392 12.98 2.34 3.41
N ALA A 393 13.33 1.41 2.53
CA ALA A 393 14.48 0.55 2.66
C ALA A 393 15.45 0.81 1.50
N VAL A 394 16.74 0.86 1.79
CA VAL A 394 17.81 0.90 0.77
C VAL A 394 18.54 -0.43 0.89
N ASP A 395 18.25 -1.35 -0.03
CA ASP A 395 18.63 -2.75 0.12
C ASP A 395 20.01 -3.06 -0.48
N GLY A 396 20.43 -2.28 -1.47
CA GLY A 396 21.74 -2.45 -2.09
C GLY A 396 22.00 -1.47 -3.22
N ALA A 397 23.25 -1.42 -3.67
CA ALA A 397 23.66 -0.72 -4.88
C ALA A 397 24.37 -1.68 -5.81
N THR A 398 24.47 -1.32 -7.09
CA THR A 398 25.15 -2.12 -8.11
C THR A 398 26.00 -1.24 -9.00
N ASN A 399 27.08 -1.82 -9.53
CA ASN A 399 27.98 -1.20 -10.52
C ASN A 399 28.66 0.10 -10.07
N LEU A 400 28.88 0.27 -8.76
CA LEU A 400 29.66 1.39 -8.24
C LEU A 400 31.12 1.29 -8.73
N PRO A 401 31.75 2.38 -9.21
CA PRO A 401 33.14 2.37 -9.68
C PRO A 401 34.16 2.45 -8.51
N TRP A 402 33.72 2.15 -7.30
CA TRP A 402 34.45 2.41 -6.07
C TRP A 402 35.26 1.20 -5.63
N THR A 403 36.32 1.45 -4.86
CA THR A 403 37.29 0.42 -4.45
C THR A 403 37.25 0.13 -2.96
N ASN A 404 36.52 0.94 -2.18
CA ASN A 404 36.37 0.82 -0.74
C ASN A 404 34.94 0.43 -0.32
N PHE A 405 34.62 0.57 0.96
CA PHE A 405 33.29 0.31 1.49
C PHE A 405 32.31 1.41 1.09
N THR A 406 31.02 1.11 1.11
CA THR A 406 29.98 2.09 0.79
C THR A 406 28.92 2.11 1.88
N HIS A 407 28.51 3.31 2.26
CA HIS A 407 27.29 3.52 3.02
C HIS A 407 26.42 4.59 2.36
N ALA A 408 25.14 4.57 2.69
CA ALA A 408 24.17 5.53 2.22
C ALA A 408 23.51 6.25 3.40
N HIS A 409 23.01 7.45 3.12
CA HIS A 409 22.06 8.13 4.00
C HIS A 409 20.84 8.59 3.21
N ILE A 410 19.74 8.71 3.93
CA ILE A 410 18.40 8.97 3.42
C ILE A 410 17.87 10.23 4.09
N CYS A 411 17.28 11.12 3.30
CA CYS A 411 16.50 12.25 3.81
C CYS A 411 15.28 12.53 2.93
N LEU A 412 14.34 13.33 3.44
CA LEU A 412 13.14 13.74 2.71
C LEU A 412 13.26 15.17 2.21
N ASN A 413 12.80 15.43 0.98
CA ASN A 413 12.79 16.74 0.35
C ASN A 413 11.39 17.06 -0.20
N PRO A 414 10.75 18.19 0.17
CA PRO A 414 11.16 19.14 1.21
C PRO A 414 11.08 18.53 2.63
N PRO A 415 11.89 18.99 3.60
CA PRO A 415 12.78 20.17 3.53
C PRO A 415 14.17 19.93 2.95
N ALA A 416 14.63 18.68 2.90
CA ALA A 416 16.04 18.35 2.77
C ALA A 416 16.89 19.07 3.84
N ALA A 417 16.42 19.08 5.10
CA ALA A 417 16.92 19.95 6.17
C ALA A 417 18.43 19.84 6.40
N PHE A 418 18.97 18.64 6.18
CA PHE A 418 20.40 18.37 6.21
C PHE A 418 21.21 19.30 5.28
N TYR A 419 20.75 19.51 4.05
CA TYR A 419 21.39 20.38 3.06
C TYR A 419 21.13 21.88 3.31
N MET A 420 20.30 22.22 4.31
CA MET A 420 20.05 23.59 4.76
C MET A 420 20.94 23.99 5.95
N GLY A 421 21.77 23.07 6.46
CA GLY A 421 22.69 23.33 7.57
C GLY A 421 22.02 23.50 8.93
N ALA A 422 22.81 23.87 9.94
CA ALA A 422 22.30 24.15 11.28
C ALA A 422 21.48 25.45 11.30
N PRO A 423 20.35 25.53 12.03
CA PRO A 423 19.81 24.50 12.92
C PRO A 423 18.86 23.50 12.22
N HIS A 424 18.56 23.67 10.93
CA HIS A 424 17.55 22.88 10.21
C HIS A 424 17.77 21.37 10.32
N ALA A 425 19.01 20.92 10.15
CA ALA A 425 19.40 19.50 10.23
C ALA A 425 19.06 18.82 11.58
N THR A 426 18.86 19.61 12.65
CA THR A 426 18.47 19.07 13.97
C THR A 426 17.01 18.64 14.03
N TYR A 427 16.15 19.20 13.16
CA TYR A 427 14.71 18.96 13.14
C TYR A 427 14.29 17.80 12.21
N ASP A 428 15.12 17.46 11.23
CA ASP A 428 14.89 16.31 10.35
C ASP A 428 16.21 15.58 10.10
N LYS A 429 16.49 14.59 10.95
CA LYS A 429 17.76 13.88 11.00
C LYS A 429 17.89 12.91 9.82
N LEU A 430 19.12 12.73 9.36
CA LEU A 430 19.44 11.68 8.41
C LEU A 430 19.19 10.29 9.00
N VAL A 431 18.70 9.41 8.14
CA VAL A 431 18.65 7.97 8.37
C VAL A 431 19.81 7.34 7.60
N PHE A 432 20.54 6.41 8.20
CA PHE A 432 21.74 5.81 7.62
C PHE A 432 21.52 4.32 7.35
N THR A 433 22.24 3.78 6.38
CA THR A 433 22.47 2.33 6.32
C THR A 433 23.50 1.93 7.36
N GLU A 434 23.23 0.86 8.09
CA GLU A 434 24.02 0.43 9.25
C GLU A 434 24.56 -0.99 9.05
N PHE A 435 23.74 -1.89 8.50
CA PHE A 435 24.05 -3.32 8.45
C PHE A 435 24.57 -3.75 7.06
N LEU A 436 25.83 -3.43 6.77
CA LEU A 436 26.49 -3.82 5.51
C LEU A 436 26.73 -5.34 5.44
N ASP A 437 26.27 -5.98 4.37
CA ASP A 437 26.50 -7.41 4.13
C ASP A 437 27.90 -7.65 3.56
N LEU A 438 28.79 -8.20 4.37
CA LEU A 438 30.18 -8.47 3.96
C LEU A 438 30.31 -9.56 2.88
N LYS A 439 29.26 -10.34 2.62
CA LYS A 439 29.23 -11.31 1.49
C LYS A 439 29.01 -10.62 0.14
N SER A 440 28.53 -9.38 0.15
CA SER A 440 28.42 -8.55 -1.05
C SER A 440 29.79 -7.98 -1.47
N THR A 441 29.83 -7.22 -2.56
CA THR A 441 31.08 -6.71 -3.12
C THR A 441 31.19 -5.19 -2.97
N ASN A 442 32.40 -4.64 -3.13
CA ASN A 442 32.60 -3.18 -3.13
C ASN A 442 31.89 -2.46 -4.28
N THR A 443 31.69 -3.14 -5.42
CA THR A 443 30.98 -2.59 -6.59
C THR A 443 29.46 -2.79 -6.49
N SER A 444 29.01 -3.78 -5.72
CA SER A 444 27.59 -4.08 -5.50
C SER A 444 27.30 -4.36 -4.02
N PRO A 445 27.41 -3.35 -3.14
CA PRO A 445 27.18 -3.51 -1.71
C PRO A 445 25.70 -3.75 -1.43
N GLN A 446 25.40 -4.59 -0.44
CA GLN A 446 24.04 -4.83 0.06
C GLN A 446 23.93 -4.45 1.54
N TRP A 447 22.77 -3.94 1.94
CA TRP A 447 22.47 -3.55 3.31
C TRP A 447 21.24 -4.29 3.82
N ARG A 448 21.36 -4.86 5.02
CA ARG A 448 20.31 -5.68 5.67
C ARG A 448 19.49 -4.87 6.67
N ASP A 449 19.38 -3.58 6.42
CA ASP A 449 18.72 -2.61 7.29
C ASP A 449 17.21 -2.76 7.34
N GLY A 450 16.61 -3.27 6.25
CA GLY A 450 15.17 -3.31 6.06
C GLY A 450 14.53 -1.91 6.05
N PHE A 451 13.22 -1.86 6.29
CA PHE A 451 12.47 -0.61 6.28
C PHE A 451 12.81 0.30 7.46
N LYS A 452 13.16 1.54 7.14
CA LYS A 452 13.25 2.65 8.09
C LYS A 452 11.95 3.47 8.01
N HIS A 453 11.37 3.78 9.17
CA HIS A 453 10.07 4.43 9.27
C HIS A 453 10.19 5.95 9.43
N PHE A 454 9.44 6.68 8.61
CA PHE A 454 9.28 8.12 8.69
C PHE A 454 7.82 8.43 9.10
N PRO A 455 7.50 8.40 10.41
CA PRO A 455 6.13 8.59 10.91
C PRO A 455 5.65 10.03 10.75
N SER A 456 4.32 10.22 10.82
CA SER A 456 3.64 11.53 10.85
C SER A 456 4.11 12.52 9.77
N ARG A 457 4.40 12.02 8.56
CA ARG A 457 4.85 12.86 7.44
C ARG A 457 3.65 13.47 6.73
N SER A 458 3.67 14.78 6.58
CA SER A 458 2.60 15.48 5.86
C SER A 458 2.68 15.16 4.38
N TYR A 459 1.51 15.01 3.75
CA TYR A 459 1.43 14.89 2.31
C TYR A 459 1.98 16.15 1.64
N HIS A 460 2.89 15.95 0.71
CA HIS A 460 3.35 16.98 -0.21
C HIS A 460 3.48 16.35 -1.60
N ARG A 461 2.78 16.90 -2.59
CA ARG A 461 2.67 16.28 -3.94
C ARG A 461 4.01 16.02 -4.64
N PHE A 462 5.05 16.77 -4.26
CA PHE A 462 6.43 16.60 -4.77
C PHE A 462 7.40 16.18 -3.67
N LEU A 463 6.93 15.46 -2.64
CA LEU A 463 7.84 14.87 -1.66
C LEU A 463 8.72 13.84 -2.37
N THR A 464 10.03 13.96 -2.21
CA THR A 464 11.01 13.01 -2.69
C THR A 464 11.85 12.46 -1.54
N VAL A 465 12.23 11.19 -1.65
CA VAL A 465 13.30 10.60 -0.85
C VAL A 465 14.60 10.87 -1.58
N ILE A 466 15.57 11.46 -0.90
CA ILE A 466 16.93 11.63 -1.40
C ILE A 466 17.80 10.54 -0.79
N ILE A 467 18.52 9.82 -1.64
CA ILE A 467 19.42 8.74 -1.24
C ILE A 467 20.81 9.11 -1.71
N HIS A 468 21.74 9.22 -0.78
CA HIS A 468 23.09 9.72 -1.05
C HIS A 468 24.11 8.71 -0.50
N LEU A 469 24.89 8.16 -1.43
CA LEU A 469 25.92 7.14 -1.22
C LEU A 469 27.28 7.82 -1.17
N GLN A 470 28.16 7.30 -0.31
CA GLN A 470 29.53 7.76 -0.23
C GLN A 470 30.49 6.58 -0.05
N GLU A 471 31.62 6.67 -0.73
CA GLU A 471 32.73 5.74 -0.56
C GLU A 471 33.46 6.05 0.75
N VAL A 472 33.65 5.02 1.57
CA VAL A 472 34.30 5.09 2.89
C VAL A 472 35.63 4.34 2.84
N GLN A 473 36.72 5.09 2.81
CA GLN A 473 38.07 4.54 2.89
C GLN A 473 38.43 4.20 4.33
N VAL A 474 39.03 3.03 4.53
CA VAL A 474 39.61 2.62 5.82
C VAL A 474 41.10 2.34 5.63
N SER A 475 41.94 3.10 6.33
CA SER A 475 43.40 2.90 6.32
C SER A 475 43.92 2.50 7.70
N VAL A 476 44.90 1.61 7.74
CA VAL A 476 45.55 1.14 8.96
C VAL A 476 46.78 2.02 9.24
N ALA A 477 46.80 2.70 10.38
CA ALA A 477 47.91 3.56 10.79
C ALA A 477 48.41 3.20 12.19
N LYS A 478 49.56 2.51 12.24
CA LYS A 478 50.39 2.17 13.42
C LYS A 478 49.74 1.37 14.56
N GLU A 479 48.41 1.35 14.67
CA GLU A 479 47.54 0.55 15.56
C GLU A 479 46.07 1.06 15.55
N ASN A 480 45.80 2.20 14.90
CA ASN A 480 44.47 2.80 14.78
C ASN A 480 43.97 2.82 13.33
N TYR A 481 42.65 2.75 13.17
CA TYR A 481 41.99 2.89 11.87
C TYR A 481 41.67 4.36 11.60
N LYS A 482 42.06 4.86 10.43
CA LYS A 482 41.64 6.16 9.91
C LYS A 482 40.55 5.95 8.87
N TYR A 483 39.49 6.73 9.00
CA TYR A 483 38.32 6.71 8.11
C TYR A 483 38.28 8.00 7.32
N GLY A 484 37.98 7.91 6.03
CA GLY A 484 37.81 9.06 5.14
C GLY A 484 36.62 8.86 4.21
N LEU A 485 35.98 9.97 3.83
CA LEU A 485 34.98 9.99 2.75
C LEU A 485 35.68 10.35 1.44
N LEU A 486 35.40 9.61 0.38
CA LEU A 486 35.96 9.82 -0.96
C LEU A 486 34.84 10.25 -1.91
N GLU A 487 34.56 9.42 -2.91
CA GLU A 487 33.58 9.65 -3.97
C GLU A 487 32.14 9.62 -3.44
N GLN A 488 31.24 10.29 -4.16
CA GLN A 488 29.84 10.46 -3.77
C GLN A 488 28.94 10.25 -4.99
N ALA A 489 27.76 9.68 -4.75
CA ALA A 489 26.71 9.58 -5.75
C ALA A 489 25.34 9.68 -5.08
N TRP A 490 24.32 10.13 -5.81
CA TRP A 490 23.00 10.33 -5.23
C TRP A 490 21.88 10.01 -6.22
N THR A 491 20.66 9.88 -5.71
CA THR A 491 19.44 9.79 -6.51
C THR A 491 18.24 10.35 -5.73
N ALA A 492 17.10 10.46 -6.40
CA ALA A 492 15.84 10.82 -5.75
C ALA A 492 14.66 9.99 -6.27
N LEU A 493 13.71 9.72 -5.37
CA LEU A 493 12.49 8.97 -5.64
C LEU A 493 11.27 9.77 -5.21
N GLN A 494 10.29 9.97 -6.09
CA GLN A 494 9.02 10.58 -5.71
C GLN A 494 8.21 9.66 -4.79
N VAL A 495 7.65 10.23 -3.71
CA VAL A 495 6.90 9.47 -2.71
C VAL A 495 5.44 9.28 -3.10
N PHE A 496 4.82 10.32 -3.65
CA PHE A 496 3.37 10.36 -3.86
C PHE A 496 2.95 10.63 -5.29
N THR A 497 1.82 10.06 -5.65
CA THR A 497 1.01 10.42 -6.82
C THR A 497 -0.45 10.56 -6.41
N ASP A 498 -1.12 11.66 -6.77
CA ASP A 498 -2.56 11.90 -6.53
C ASP A 498 -3.09 11.55 -5.12
N HIS A 499 -2.33 11.86 -4.06
CA HIS A 499 -2.63 11.53 -2.64
C HIS A 499 -2.39 10.08 -2.21
N TYR A 500 -1.82 9.26 -3.07
CA TYR A 500 -1.42 7.89 -2.78
C TYR A 500 0.10 7.80 -2.63
N CYS A 501 0.56 6.98 -1.70
CA CYS A 501 1.97 6.65 -1.56
C CYS A 501 2.32 5.54 -2.53
N TYR A 502 3.38 5.71 -3.32
CA TYR A 502 3.95 4.59 -4.05
C TYR A 502 4.31 3.48 -3.08
N THR A 503 3.96 2.24 -3.43
CA THR A 503 4.29 1.04 -2.67
C THR A 503 4.90 0.03 -3.64
N SER A 504 6.21 0.11 -3.83
CA SER A 504 6.94 -0.68 -4.83
C SER A 504 8.43 -0.79 -4.48
N THR A 505 9.07 -1.75 -5.13
CA THR A 505 10.53 -1.87 -5.24
C THR A 505 10.99 -1.12 -6.49
N PHE A 506 12.07 -0.35 -6.40
CA PHE A 506 12.62 0.48 -7.47
C PHE A 506 14.11 0.17 -7.66
N GLN A 507 14.56 0.14 -8.92
CA GLN A 507 15.97 0.31 -9.28
C GLN A 507 16.15 1.72 -9.81
N LEU A 508 16.90 2.55 -9.09
CA LEU A 508 17.09 3.95 -9.41
C LEU A 508 18.50 4.19 -9.95
N PRO A 509 18.67 4.96 -11.05
CA PRO A 509 19.99 5.35 -11.50
C PRO A 509 20.65 6.28 -10.47
N LEU A 510 21.97 6.14 -10.33
CA LEU A 510 22.79 7.04 -9.52
C LEU A 510 23.37 8.16 -10.38
N TYR A 511 23.48 9.35 -9.79
CA TYR A 511 24.10 10.53 -10.37
C TYR A 511 25.39 10.85 -9.62
N ASP A 512 26.41 11.26 -10.37
CA ASP A 512 27.71 11.63 -9.82
C ASP A 512 27.65 12.89 -8.92
N GLY A 513 28.47 12.91 -7.88
CA GLY A 513 28.59 14.01 -6.93
C GLY A 513 27.52 14.06 -5.84
N SER A 514 27.14 15.28 -5.43
CA SER A 514 26.18 15.53 -4.35
C SER A 514 25.06 16.47 -4.79
N PRO A 515 23.84 16.35 -4.22
CA PRO A 515 22.73 17.20 -4.61
C PRO A 515 22.91 18.63 -4.11
N SER A 516 22.73 19.62 -5.00
CA SER A 516 22.83 21.03 -4.63
C SER A 516 21.53 21.56 -4.00
N PRO A 517 21.57 22.61 -3.16
CA PRO A 517 20.37 23.26 -2.63
C PRO A 517 19.42 23.78 -3.71
N GLN A 518 19.93 24.16 -4.88
CA GLN A 518 19.11 24.61 -6.01
C GLN A 518 18.33 23.45 -6.63
N MET A 519 18.98 22.30 -6.84
CA MET A 519 18.33 21.08 -7.33
C MET A 519 17.21 20.63 -6.37
N LEU A 520 17.50 20.60 -5.07
CA LEU A 520 16.51 20.21 -4.05
C LEU A 520 15.29 21.14 -4.03
N LYS A 521 15.50 22.45 -4.18
CA LYS A 521 14.40 23.43 -4.31
C LYS A 521 13.54 23.21 -5.56
N GLN A 522 14.11 22.76 -6.66
CA GLN A 522 13.36 22.44 -7.89
C GLN A 522 12.59 21.14 -7.73
N LEU A 523 13.21 20.08 -7.20
CA LEU A 523 12.54 18.82 -6.88
C LEU A 523 11.34 18.99 -5.94
N ALA A 524 11.34 20.01 -5.09
CA ALA A 524 10.20 20.34 -4.23
C ALA A 524 9.03 21.04 -4.96
N ARG A 525 9.11 21.27 -6.27
CA ARG A 525 8.13 22.08 -7.05
C ARG A 525 7.58 21.41 -8.29
N GLU A 526 8.14 20.29 -8.72
CA GLU A 526 7.74 19.59 -9.93
C GLU A 526 7.95 18.07 -9.79
N PRO A 527 7.36 17.24 -10.67
CA PRO A 527 7.53 15.79 -10.62
C PRO A 527 9.00 15.36 -10.73
N CYS A 528 9.41 14.39 -9.90
CA CYS A 528 10.81 13.99 -9.79
C CYS A 528 11.35 13.43 -11.10
N LYS A 529 10.61 12.52 -11.73
CA LYS A 529 11.00 11.86 -12.97
C LYS A 529 11.21 12.87 -14.11
N ASP A 530 10.25 13.75 -14.33
CA ASP A 530 10.30 14.80 -15.37
C ASP A 530 11.50 15.75 -15.16
N TRP A 531 11.80 16.09 -13.90
CA TRP A 531 12.97 16.89 -13.57
C TRP A 531 14.26 16.13 -13.88
N MET A 532 14.38 14.86 -13.47
CA MET A 532 15.56 14.04 -13.72
C MET A 532 15.84 13.91 -15.23
N GLU A 533 14.85 13.50 -16.02
CA GLU A 533 15.02 13.32 -17.46
C GLU A 533 15.48 14.60 -18.18
N ARG A 534 14.96 15.76 -17.77
CA ARG A 534 15.36 17.05 -18.32
C ARG A 534 16.79 17.41 -17.93
N ASN A 535 17.18 17.18 -16.68
CA ASN A 535 18.50 17.52 -16.18
C ASN A 535 19.59 16.59 -16.70
N ILE A 536 19.26 15.31 -16.96
CA ILE A 536 20.13 14.38 -17.71
C ILE A 536 20.35 14.90 -19.12
N ARG A 537 19.27 15.23 -19.85
CA ARG A 537 19.34 15.73 -21.24
C ARG A 537 20.12 17.03 -21.37
N SER A 538 20.05 17.91 -20.37
CA SER A 538 20.79 19.19 -20.34
C SER A 538 22.24 19.08 -19.84
N GLY A 539 22.66 17.92 -19.34
CA GLY A 539 23.99 17.75 -18.71
C GLY A 539 24.13 18.41 -17.34
N THR A 540 23.03 18.77 -16.68
CA THR A 540 23.05 19.36 -15.33
C THR A 540 23.33 18.31 -14.25
N ILE A 541 22.89 17.07 -14.49
CA ILE A 541 23.24 15.89 -13.69
C ILE A 541 23.82 14.82 -14.62
N HIS A 542 24.81 14.08 -14.12
CA HIS A 542 25.54 13.06 -14.90
C HIS A 542 25.26 11.68 -14.32
N LEU A 543 24.83 10.75 -15.16
CA LEU A 543 24.60 9.36 -14.77
C LEU A 543 25.92 8.68 -14.44
N LEU A 544 25.95 8.00 -13.30
CA LEU A 544 26.99 7.02 -12.99
C LEU A 544 26.74 5.78 -13.86
N GLU A 545 27.66 5.48 -14.78
CA GLU A 545 27.39 4.49 -15.83
C GLU A 545 27.05 3.10 -15.28
N GLY A 546 25.79 2.67 -15.48
CA GLY A 546 25.26 1.40 -14.99
C GLY A 546 25.07 1.36 -13.47
N GLY A 547 25.51 2.39 -12.75
CA GLY A 547 25.44 2.51 -11.29
C GLY A 547 24.02 2.78 -10.83
N SER A 548 23.46 1.91 -10.00
CA SER A 548 22.10 2.04 -9.48
C SER A 548 21.97 1.67 -8.01
N VAL A 549 20.86 2.05 -7.40
CA VAL A 549 20.47 1.67 -6.04
C VAL A 549 19.07 1.04 -6.04
N TYR A 550 18.92 -0.04 -5.26
CA TYR A 550 17.65 -0.73 -5.03
C TYR A 550 16.98 -0.18 -3.78
N VAL A 551 15.72 0.24 -3.94
CA VAL A 551 14.97 0.96 -2.92
C VAL A 551 13.57 0.41 -2.85
N ARG A 552 13.11 0.06 -1.65
CA ARG A 552 11.69 -0.18 -1.39
C ARG A 552 11.07 1.04 -0.75
N LEU A 553 9.97 1.49 -1.29
CA LEU A 553 9.14 2.56 -0.73
C LEU A 553 7.76 1.99 -0.45
N ALA A 554 7.21 2.27 0.72
CA ALA A 554 5.87 1.84 1.11
C ALA A 554 5.12 2.92 1.89
N ASP A 555 3.79 2.93 1.75
CA ASP A 555 2.92 3.49 2.79
C ASP A 555 3.23 2.79 4.13
N GLY A 556 3.21 3.53 5.25
CA GLY A 556 3.55 2.98 6.56
C GLY A 556 2.67 1.82 7.03
N ARG A 557 1.55 1.57 6.35
CA ARG A 557 0.62 0.44 6.58
C ARG A 557 0.85 -0.76 5.64
N ARG A 558 1.81 -0.72 4.71
CA ARG A 558 1.89 -1.63 3.56
C ARG A 558 3.28 -2.20 3.30
N ASP A 559 4.19 -2.09 4.26
CA ASP A 559 5.56 -2.60 4.13
C ASP A 559 5.63 -4.13 4.03
N ASP A 560 4.67 -4.83 4.63
CA ASP A 560 4.55 -6.28 4.56
C ASP A 560 4.24 -6.81 3.15
N GLU A 561 3.73 -5.96 2.25
CA GLU A 561 3.55 -6.29 0.83
C GLU A 561 4.87 -6.39 0.06
N LEU A 562 5.97 -5.86 0.63
CA LEU A 562 7.30 -5.78 0.01
C LEU A 562 8.34 -6.54 0.83
N ALA A 563 8.01 -7.75 1.28
CA ALA A 563 8.81 -8.51 2.25
C ALA A 563 10.20 -8.96 1.76
N GLY A 564 10.41 -9.12 0.44
CA GLY A 564 11.71 -9.52 -0.12
C GLY A 564 12.68 -8.34 -0.22
N ASP A 565 13.98 -8.61 -0.03
CA ASP A 565 15.05 -7.64 -0.24
C ASP A 565 15.55 -7.70 -1.70
N ALA A 566 15.71 -6.54 -2.34
CA ALA A 566 16.26 -6.46 -3.70
C ALA A 566 17.77 -6.13 -3.69
N PRO A 567 18.59 -6.63 -4.64
CA PRO A 567 18.25 -7.49 -5.77
C PRO A 567 18.24 -9.00 -5.44
N GLY A 568 18.36 -9.39 -4.16
CA GLY A 568 18.53 -10.79 -3.77
C GLY A 568 17.34 -11.69 -4.08
N ASP A 569 16.12 -11.17 -3.97
CA ASP A 569 14.89 -11.90 -4.26
C ASP A 569 14.44 -11.70 -5.72
N LYS A 570 14.55 -12.78 -6.51
CA LYS A 570 14.22 -12.80 -7.94
C LYS A 570 12.71 -12.80 -8.24
N LEU A 571 11.86 -13.05 -7.22
CA LEU A 571 10.42 -13.02 -7.37
C LEU A 571 9.86 -11.60 -7.25
N LEU A 572 10.68 -10.64 -6.82
CA LEU A 572 10.28 -9.25 -6.72
C LEU A 572 10.20 -8.59 -8.09
N GLU A 573 9.06 -7.98 -8.36
CA GLU A 573 8.90 -7.03 -9.44
C GLU A 573 9.65 -5.74 -9.09
N VAL A 574 10.66 -5.39 -9.90
CA VAL A 574 11.46 -4.18 -9.72
C VAL A 574 11.03 -3.15 -10.75
N ASN A 575 10.59 -1.98 -10.28
CA ASN A 575 10.26 -0.84 -11.13
C ASN A 575 11.56 -0.17 -11.60
N THR A 576 11.74 -0.12 -12.92
CA THR A 576 12.90 0.49 -13.59
C THR A 576 12.54 1.80 -14.30
N ASP A 577 11.37 2.40 -14.02
CA ASP A 577 10.83 3.54 -14.77
C ASP A 577 11.71 4.79 -14.72
N TYR A 578 12.61 4.90 -13.73
CA TYR A 578 13.57 6.00 -13.61
C TYR A 578 14.83 5.81 -14.47
N ILE A 579 15.05 4.61 -14.99
CA ILE A 579 16.17 4.30 -15.88
C ILE A 579 15.79 4.75 -17.31
N PRO A 580 16.64 5.53 -18.00
CA PRO A 580 16.40 5.87 -19.40
C PRO A 580 16.33 4.59 -20.26
N PRO A 581 15.32 4.42 -21.13
CA PRO A 581 15.14 3.19 -21.92
C PRO A 581 16.38 2.78 -22.71
N GLU A 582 17.14 3.74 -23.22
CA GLU A 582 18.36 3.49 -23.99
C GLU A 582 19.57 3.00 -23.15
N TRP A 583 19.41 2.89 -21.83
CA TRP A 583 20.44 2.42 -20.90
C TRP A 583 20.07 1.13 -20.16
N GLU A 584 18.86 0.58 -20.33
CA GLU A 584 18.38 -0.60 -19.57
C GLU A 584 19.38 -1.76 -19.56
N ASP A 585 19.98 -2.08 -20.71
CA ASP A 585 21.01 -3.13 -20.84
C ASP A 585 22.22 -2.95 -19.92
N LYS A 586 22.62 -1.69 -19.65
CA LYS A 586 23.75 -1.38 -18.76
C LYS A 586 23.39 -1.59 -17.29
N TYR A 587 22.12 -1.40 -16.94
CA TYR A 587 21.62 -1.57 -15.58
C TYR A 587 21.24 -3.02 -15.27
N ALA A 588 20.99 -3.84 -16.30
CA ALA A 588 20.70 -5.26 -16.15
C ALA A 588 21.95 -6.13 -15.89
N ARG A 589 23.16 -5.63 -16.20
CA ARG A 589 24.42 -6.36 -16.07
C ARG A 589 25.21 -5.91 -14.85
N GLU A 590 25.61 -6.86 -14.02
CA GLU A 590 26.44 -6.59 -12.84
C GLU A 590 27.94 -6.66 -13.16
N ARG A 591 28.71 -5.68 -12.66
CA ARG A 591 30.17 -5.63 -12.74
C ARG A 591 30.78 -6.45 -11.61
N PRO A 592 31.82 -7.27 -11.88
CA PRO A 592 32.48 -8.03 -10.84
C PRO A 592 33.17 -7.08 -9.84
N GLY A 593 33.11 -7.45 -8.56
CA GLY A 593 33.74 -6.73 -7.46
C GLY A 593 34.50 -7.64 -6.52
N LYS A 594 35.31 -7.04 -5.65
CA LYS A 594 36.00 -7.72 -4.55
C LYS A 594 35.01 -7.94 -3.40
N PRO A 595 34.94 -9.16 -2.82
CA PRO A 595 34.12 -9.41 -1.63
C PRO A 595 34.53 -8.49 -0.47
N LEU A 596 33.55 -7.85 0.17
CA LEU A 596 33.79 -6.90 1.25
C LEU A 596 34.45 -7.54 2.46
N GLU A 597 34.15 -8.81 2.75
CA GLU A 597 34.82 -9.60 3.79
C GLU A 597 36.34 -9.62 3.63
N SER A 598 36.85 -9.66 2.40
CA SER A 598 38.29 -9.69 2.09
C SER A 598 38.97 -8.31 2.21
N MET A 599 38.19 -7.27 2.50
CA MET A 599 38.65 -5.91 2.72
C MET A 599 38.64 -5.54 4.21
N VAL A 600 38.07 -6.40 5.06
CA VAL A 600 38.05 -6.19 6.52
C VAL A 600 39.50 -6.18 7.02
N PRO A 601 39.94 -5.12 7.71
CA PRO A 601 41.30 -5.06 8.23
C PRO A 601 41.61 -6.17 9.23
N THR A 602 42.86 -6.65 9.23
CA THR A 602 43.34 -7.64 10.20
C THR A 602 43.18 -7.12 11.64
N GLY A 603 42.80 -8.03 12.54
CA GLY A 603 42.65 -7.73 13.98
C GLY A 603 41.25 -7.35 14.47
N LYS A 604 40.24 -7.25 13.57
CA LYS A 604 38.83 -7.10 13.95
C LYS A 604 38.01 -8.31 13.52
N THR A 605 36.98 -8.63 14.30
CA THR A 605 35.91 -9.51 13.79
C THR A 605 35.08 -8.73 12.77
N ALA A 606 34.48 -9.47 11.82
CA ALA A 606 33.56 -8.93 10.83
C ALA A 606 32.47 -8.02 11.43
N GLU A 607 31.82 -8.49 12.50
CA GLU A 607 30.75 -7.79 13.19
C GLU A 607 31.22 -6.46 13.82
N GLN A 608 32.30 -6.51 14.61
CA GLN A 608 32.88 -5.30 15.23
C GLN A 608 33.33 -4.26 14.21
N PHE A 609 33.75 -4.72 13.03
CA PHE A 609 34.14 -3.85 11.94
C PHE A 609 32.93 -3.13 11.33
N VAL A 610 31.84 -3.85 11.03
CA VAL A 610 30.62 -3.29 10.42
C VAL A 610 29.99 -2.24 11.33
N ASP A 611 29.77 -2.56 12.61
CA ASP A 611 29.19 -1.61 13.58
C ASP A 611 30.06 -0.35 13.72
N GLY A 612 31.38 -0.55 13.83
CA GLY A 612 32.33 0.53 13.92
C GLY A 612 32.36 1.40 12.65
N LEU A 613 32.23 0.80 11.47
CA LEU A 613 32.21 1.50 10.19
C LEU A 613 30.97 2.39 10.08
N ALA A 614 29.78 1.88 10.39
CA ALA A 614 28.53 2.64 10.35
C ALA A 614 28.56 3.86 11.29
N ILE A 615 29.03 3.68 12.54
CA ILE A 615 29.18 4.76 13.50
C ILE A 615 30.18 5.82 12.99
N LYS A 616 31.31 5.39 12.43
CA LYS A 616 32.33 6.31 11.90
C LYS A 616 31.84 7.05 10.67
N PHE A 617 31.12 6.37 9.77
CA PHE A 617 30.47 6.98 8.63
C PHE A 617 29.52 8.11 9.07
N LYS A 618 28.58 7.81 9.97
CA LYS A 618 27.64 8.79 10.52
C LYS A 618 28.35 10.03 11.10
N ASN A 619 29.41 9.82 11.88
CA ASN A 619 30.19 10.91 12.45
C ASN A 619 30.92 11.75 11.40
N LEU A 620 31.51 11.11 10.39
CA LEU A 620 32.17 11.81 9.28
C LEU A 620 31.16 12.65 8.48
N VAL A 621 29.98 12.09 8.23
CA VAL A 621 28.89 12.81 7.56
C VAL A 621 28.47 14.02 8.38
N TYR A 622 28.14 13.90 9.66
CA TYR A 622 27.78 15.10 10.44
C TYR A 622 28.93 16.12 10.54
N LYS A 623 30.17 15.66 10.68
CA LYS A 623 31.35 16.53 10.76
C LYS A 623 31.59 17.33 9.47
N LEU A 624 31.48 16.71 8.30
CA LEU A 624 31.63 17.39 7.01
C LEU A 624 30.64 18.56 6.86
N TYR A 625 29.47 18.46 7.51
CA TYR A 625 28.41 19.46 7.45
C TYR A 625 28.52 20.53 8.55
N GLU A 626 29.09 20.19 9.71
CA GLU A 626 29.47 21.19 10.73
C GLU A 626 30.62 22.07 10.22
N GLU A 627 31.63 21.49 9.56
CA GLU A 627 32.81 22.21 9.05
C GLU A 627 32.52 22.97 7.74
N GLY A 628 31.61 22.47 6.89
CA GLY A 628 31.22 23.12 5.63
C GLY A 628 30.49 24.46 5.77
N ASN A 629 29.99 24.81 6.96
CA ASN A 629 29.37 26.10 7.26
C ASN A 629 30.35 27.16 7.81
N VAL A 630 31.66 26.86 7.86
CA VAL A 630 32.71 27.78 8.33
C VAL A 630 33.44 28.48 7.15
N LYS A 631 32.94 28.34 5.91
CA LYS A 631 33.49 29.03 4.74
C LYS A 631 32.48 29.93 4.05
#